data_AF-R2QNU0-F1
#
_entry.id   AF-R2QNU0-F1
#
_cell.length_a   1.000
_cell.length_b   1.000
_cell.length_c   1.000
_cell.angle_alpha   90.00
_cell.angle_beta   90.00
_cell.angle_gamma   90.00
#
_symmetry.space_group_name_H-M   'P 1'
#
loop_
_entity.id
_entity.type
_entity.pdbx_description
1 polymer ?
#
loop_
_entity_poly.entity_id
_entity_poly.type
_entity_poly.pdbx_seq_one_letter_code
_entity_poly.pdbx_strand_id
1 'polypeptide(L)' 'MDLLKATKQGERIVIIFPKKLAIKENQEFYYYKNKEEIISFIPK' A
#
# COMPACT_ATOMS: atom_id res chain seq x y z
N MET A 1 11.55 4.58 9.75
CA MET A 1 10.44 3.86 9.10
C MET A 1 9.17 4.28 9.79
N ASP A 2 8.16 4.73 9.04
CA ASP A 2 6.84 5.01 9.60
C ASP A 2 6.02 3.72 9.63
N LEU A 3 5.36 3.45 10.76
CA LEU A 3 4.41 2.36 10.88
C LEU A 3 3.04 2.85 10.41
N LEU A 4 2.48 2.18 9.40
CA LEU A 4 1.13 2.45 8.90
C LEU A 4 0.14 1.43 9.47
N LYS A 5 -1.09 1.87 9.70
CA LYS A 5 -2.18 0.97 10.08
C LYS A 5 -2.79 0.37 8.82
N ALA A 6 -2.79 -0.96 8.76
CA ALA A 6 -3.59 -1.72 7.83
C ALA A 6 -4.85 -2.21 8.55
N THR A 7 -6.00 -2.15 7.87
CA THR A 7 -7.28 -2.68 8.38
C THR A 7 -7.88 -3.64 7.37
N LYS A 8 -8.56 -4.69 7.86
CA LYS A 8 -9.30 -5.63 7.02
C LYS A 8 -10.73 -5.15 6.88
N GLN A 9 -11.20 -4.97 5.64
CA GLN A 9 -12.59 -4.66 5.32
C GLN A 9 -13.14 -5.75 4.39
N GLY A 10 -13.89 -6.69 4.97
CA GLY A 10 -14.33 -7.89 4.27
C GLY A 10 -13.14 -8.71 3.75
N GLU A 11 -13.07 -8.91 2.45
CA GLU A 11 -11.97 -9.62 1.78
C GLU A 11 -10.80 -8.71 1.38
N ARG A 12 -10.87 -7.41 1.69
CA ARG A 12 -9.87 -6.41 1.28
C ARG A 12 -8.99 -5.99 2.46
N ILE A 13 -7.73 -5.69 2.18
CA ILE A 13 -6.82 -4.98 3.09
C ILE A 13 -6.77 -3.53 2.65
N VAL A 14 -7.03 -2.61 3.59
CA VAL A 14 -6.98 -1.17 3.38
C VAL A 14 -5.82 -0.60 4.17
N ILE A 15 -4.89 0.07 3.49
CA ILE A 15 -3.74 0.75 4.08
C ILE A 15 -3.98 2.25 4.03
N ILE A 16 -3.91 2.91 5.19
CA ILE A 16 -4.08 4.36 5.28
C ILE A 16 -2.72 5.02 5.10
N PHE A 17 -2.48 5.60 3.93
CA PHE A 17 -1.26 6.33 3.63
C PHE A 17 -1.32 7.77 4.16
N PRO A 18 -0.26 8.28 4.81
CA PRO A 18 -0.18 9.68 5.21
C PRO A 18 -0.10 10.59 3.98
N LYS A 19 -0.74 11.77 4.04
CA LYS A 19 -0.80 12.75 2.93
C LYS A 19 0.56 13.10 2.31
N LYS A 20 1.64 13.02 3.10
CA LYS A 20 3.02 13.28 2.64
C LYS A 20 3.53 12.34 1.54
N LEU A 21 2.89 11.18 1.34
CA LEU A 21 3.27 10.23 0.29
C LEU A 21 2.74 10.61 -1.11
N ALA A 22 1.97 11.70 -1.22
CA ALA A 22 1.54 12.28 -2.50
C ALA A 22 0.87 11.30 -3.49
N ILE A 23 0.22 10.25 -2.97
CA ILE A 23 -0.55 9.29 -3.77
C ILE A 23 -1.82 9.99 -4.27
N LYS A 24 -2.05 9.95 -5.59
CA LYS A 24 -3.24 10.53 -6.22
C LYS A 24 -4.46 9.65 -5.97
N GLU A 25 -5.64 10.26 -5.94
CA GLU A 25 -6.90 9.52 -5.91
C GLU A 25 -6.99 8.61 -7.14
N ASN A 26 -7.45 7.36 -6.95
CA ASN A 26 -7.52 6.32 -7.97
C ASN A 26 -6.19 5.94 -8.64
N GLN A 27 -5.04 6.25 -8.03
CA GLN A 27 -3.74 5.83 -8.56
C GLN A 27 -3.60 4.31 -8.54
N GLU A 28 -3.31 3.73 -9.70
CA GLU A 28 -3.00 2.31 -9.84
C GLU A 28 -1.52 2.03 -9.54
N PHE A 29 -1.26 0.84 -9.01
CA PHE A 29 0.09 0.37 -8.70
C PHE A 29 0.26 -1.06 -9.21
N TYR A 30 1.44 -1.35 -9.77
CA TYR A 30 1.94 -2.71 -9.83
C TYR A 30 2.39 -3.14 -8.44
N TYR A 31 2.19 -4.41 -8.10
CA TYR A 31 2.70 -4.98 -6.86
C TYR A 31 3.51 -6.24 -7.12
N TYR A 32 4.52 -6.47 -6.28
CA TYR A 32 5.18 -7.77 -6.18
C TYR A 32 5.53 -8.07 -4.73
N LYS A 33 5.55 -9.35 -4.37
CA LYS A 33 6.00 -9.85 -3.06
C LYS A 33 7.38 -10.47 -3.24
N ASN A 34 8.37 -10.01 -2.47
CA ASN A 34 9.70 -10.61 -2.49
C ASN A 34 9.79 -11.84 -1.57
N LYS A 35 10.94 -12.52 -1.54
CA LYS A 35 11.17 -13.72 -0.71
C LYS A 35 11.18 -13.44 0.80
N GLU A 36 11.37 -12.17 1.19
CA GLU A 36 11.36 -11.69 2.58
C GLU A 36 9.96 -11.22 3.00
N GLU A 37 8.94 -11.55 2.21
CA GLU A 37 7.55 -11.18 2.42
C GLU A 37 7.23 -9.69 2.38
N ILE A 38 8.15 -8.88 1.86
CA ILE A 38 7.93 -7.46 1.62
C ILE A 38 7.09 -7.29 0.35
N ILE A 39 5.99 -6.57 0.48
CA ILE A 39 5.15 -6.15 -0.63
C ILE A 39 5.61 -4.76 -1.07
N SER A 40 6.03 -4.65 -2.33
CA SER A 40 6.43 -3.38 -2.93
C SER A 40 5.37 -2.92 -3.92
N PHE A 41 5.04 -1.62 -3.87
CA PHE A 41 4.09 -0.98 -4.77
C PHE A 41 4.84 0.00 -5.68
N ILE A 42 4.65 -0.12 -7.00
CA ILE A 42 5.26 0.73 -8.01
C ILE A 42 4.14 1.42 -8.77
N PRO A 43 4.08 2.77 -8.81
CA PRO A 43 3.10 3.49 -9.62
C PRO A 43 3.05 2.99 -11.06
N LYS A 44 1.84 2.84 -11.60
CA LYS A 44 1.62 2.53 -13.01
C LYS A 44 1.70 3.77 -13.90
#